data_AF-A0A1S3SII0-F1
#
_entry.id   AF-A0A1S3SII0-F1
#
_cell.length_a   1.000
_cell.length_b   1.000
_cell.length_c   1.000
_cell.angle_alpha   90.00
_cell.angle_beta   90.00
_cell.angle_gamma   90.00
#
_symmetry.space_group_name_H-M   'P 1'
#
loop_
_entity.id
_entity.type
_entity.pdbx_description
1 polymer ?
#
loop_
_entity_poly.entity_id
_entity_poly.type
_entity_poly.pdbx_seq_one_letter_code
_entity_poly.pdbx_strand_id
1 'polypeptide(L)'
;MTENLDTCLSFLDARGVNVQGLSSEEIRNGNLKTILGLFFILSRYKQQQQQQQQYYQSLVELTHQTTGAAPASPLKTQPEMQSR
;
A
#
# COMPACT_ATOMS: atom_id res chain seq x y z
N MET A 1 17.52 -3.72 -21.02
CA MET A 1 17.15 -4.10 -19.63
C MET A 1 17.16 -2.90 -18.69
N THR A 2 18.17 -2.02 -18.73
CA THR A 2 18.18 -0.77 -17.94
C THR A 2 16.96 0.12 -18.20
N GLU A 3 16.52 0.22 -19.45
CA GLU A 3 15.33 0.98 -19.85
C GLU A 3 14.04 0.55 -19.11
N ASN A 4 13.89 -0.75 -18.84
CA ASN A 4 12.77 -1.25 -18.04
C ASN A 4 12.85 -0.74 -16.59
N LEU A 5 14.07 -0.65 -16.04
CA LEU A 5 14.29 -0.14 -14.69
C LEU A 5 14.08 1.38 -14.64
N ASP A 6 14.54 2.13 -15.63
CA ASP A 6 14.27 3.57 -15.73
C ASP A 6 12.77 3.87 -15.81
N THR A 7 12.05 3.08 -16.60
CA THR A 7 10.57 3.16 -16.70
C THR A 7 9.91 2.86 -15.35
N CYS A 8 10.37 1.81 -14.65
CA CYS A 8 9.87 1.46 -13.33
C CYS A 8 10.14 2.56 -12.29
N LEU A 9 11.35 3.12 -12.25
CA LEU A 9 11.69 4.19 -11.31
C LEU A 9 10.88 5.46 -11.58
N SER A 10 10.70 5.82 -12.85
CA SER A 10 9.85 6.95 -13.25
C SER A 10 8.38 6.74 -12.86
N PHE A 11 7.87 5.51 -13.03
CA PHE A 11 6.52 5.16 -12.58
C PHE A 11 6.34 5.27 -11.06
N LEU A 12 7.35 4.85 -10.30
CA LEU A 12 7.35 4.96 -8.84
C LEU A 12 7.38 6.43 -8.38
N ASP A 13 8.21 7.26 -9.01
CA ASP A 13 8.28 8.70 -8.73
C ASP A 13 6.93 9.38 -8.97
N ALA A 14 6.28 9.09 -10.11
CA ALA A 14 4.94 9.58 -10.44
C ALA A 14 3.86 9.14 -9.44
N ARG A 15 4.08 8.04 -8.71
CA ARG A 15 3.20 7.57 -7.62
C ARG A 15 3.53 8.19 -6.26
N GLY A 16 4.51 9.09 -6.17
CA GLY A 16 4.94 9.73 -4.94
C GLY A 16 5.90 8.88 -4.10
N VAL A 17 6.53 7.86 -4.70
CA VAL A 17 7.56 7.06 -4.05
C VAL A 17 8.89 7.79 -4.17
N ASN A 18 9.58 8.04 -3.04
CA ASN A 18 10.86 8.74 -3.06
C ASN A 18 11.99 7.88 -3.65
N VAL A 19 12.24 7.99 -4.96
CA VAL A 19 13.29 7.23 -5.67
C VAL A 19 14.63 7.98 -5.76
N GLN A 20 14.79 9.10 -5.04
CA GLN A 20 16.04 9.86 -5.04
C GLN A 20 17.23 9.00 -4.60
N GLY A 21 18.32 9.05 -5.37
CA GLY A 21 19.54 8.30 -5.08
C GLY A 21 19.52 6.83 -5.55
N LEU A 22 18.47 6.39 -6.25
CA LEU A 22 18.45 5.10 -6.94
C LEU A 22 18.90 5.27 -8.39
N SER A 23 19.78 4.38 -8.85
CA SER A 23 20.22 4.30 -10.24
C SER A 23 19.81 2.98 -10.87
N SER A 24 19.17 3.04 -12.04
CA SER A 24 18.80 1.88 -12.84
C SER A 24 20.01 1.04 -13.23
N GLU A 25 21.17 1.68 -13.44
CA GLU A 25 22.44 1.02 -13.73
C GLU A 25 22.97 0.26 -12.51
N GLU A 26 22.93 0.85 -11.32
CA GLU A 26 23.36 0.18 -10.10
C GLU A 26 22.47 -1.02 -9.76
N ILE A 27 21.16 -0.88 -9.98
CA ILE A 27 20.20 -1.98 -9.79
C ILE A 27 20.49 -3.10 -10.79
N ARG A 28 20.69 -2.78 -12.07
CA ARG A 28 21.04 -3.76 -13.11
C ARG A 28 22.35 -4.49 -12.78
N ASN A 29 23.33 -3.76 -12.26
CA ASN A 29 24.64 -4.32 -11.93
C ASN A 29 24.64 -5.11 -10.60
N GLY A 30 23.50 -5.19 -9.90
CA GLY A 30 23.39 -5.97 -8.67
C GLY A 30 23.97 -5.27 -7.43
N ASN A 31 24.05 -3.94 -7.42
CA ASN A 31 24.50 -3.21 -6.24
C ASN A 31 23.53 -3.43 -5.07
N LEU A 32 24.00 -4.17 -4.05
CA LEU A 32 23.19 -4.56 -2.92
C LEU A 32 22.61 -3.36 -2.15
N LYS A 33 23.39 -2.28 -1.99
CA LYS A 33 22.94 -1.08 -1.27
C LYS A 33 21.75 -0.44 -1.99
N THR A 34 21.83 -0.30 -3.30
CA THR A 34 20.78 0.30 -4.13
C THR A 34 19.54 -0.58 -4.16
N ILE A 35 19.70 -1.90 -4.29
CA ILE A 35 18.59 -2.87 -4.28
C ILE A 35 17.86 -2.87 -2.93
N LEU A 36 18.59 -2.95 -1.81
CA LEU A 36 17.99 -2.88 -0.47
C LEU A 36 17.31 -1.54 -0.22
N GLY A 37 17.91 -0.44 -0.70
CA GLY A 37 17.31 0.90 -0.66
C GLY A 37 15.95 0.95 -1.36
N LEU A 38 15.86 0.40 -2.58
CA LEU A 38 14.59 0.30 -3.33
C LEU A 38 13.52 -0.46 -2.54
N PHE A 39 13.84 -1.66 -2.03
CA PHE A 39 12.88 -2.43 -1.23
C PHE A 39 12.45 -1.72 0.05
N PHE A 40 13.38 -1.02 0.71
CA PHE A 40 13.08 -0.24 1.91
C PHE A 40 12.08 0.90 1.62
N ILE A 41 12.32 1.66 0.56
CA ILE A 41 11.45 2.73 0.09
C ILE A 41 10.05 2.18 -0.26
N LEU A 42 9.99 1.08 -1.03
CA LEU A 42 8.73 0.44 -1.42
C LEU A 42 7.94 -0.09 -0.21
N SER A 43 8.63 -0.72 0.75
CA SER A 43 8.04 -1.21 1.98
C SER A 43 7.41 -0.07 2.78
N ARG A 44 8.15 1.02 2.97
CA ARG A 44 7.66 2.22 3.65
C ARG A 44 6.43 2.81 2.95
N TYR A 45 6.44 2.91 1.62
CA TYR A 45 5.31 3.41 0.85
C TYR A 45 4.04 2.57 1.08
N LYS A 46 4.16 1.23 1.09
CA LYS A 46 3.01 0.35 1.40
C LYS A 46 2.53 0.46 2.84
N GLN A 47 3.43 0.59 3.81
CA GLN A 47 3.07 0.77 5.22
C GLN A 47 2.27 2.06 5.44
N GLN A 48 2.66 3.15 4.75
CA GLN A 48 1.92 4.42 4.81
C GLN A 48 0.48 4.28 4.28
N GLN A 49 0.26 3.50 3.21
CA GLN A 49 -1.09 3.28 2.69
C GLN A 49 -1.99 2.50 3.66
N GLN A 50 -1.45 1.50 4.36
CA GLN A 50 -2.23 0.71 5.32
C GLN A 50 -2.64 1.53 6.54
N GLN A 51 -1.73 2.35 7.09
CA GLN A 51 -2.08 3.24 8.21
C GLN A 51 -3.17 4.24 7.83
N GLN A 52 -3.14 4.78 6.61
CA GLN A 52 -4.16 5.71 6.17
C GLN A 52 -5.54 5.03 6.07
N GLN A 53 -5.62 3.79 5.55
CA GLN A 53 -6.87 3.03 5.52
C GLN A 53 -7.42 2.75 6.93
N GLN A 54 -6.57 2.33 7.87
CA GLN A 54 -6.99 2.09 9.25
C GLN A 54 -7.45 3.38 9.94
N TYR A 55 -6.78 4.50 9.69
CA TYR A 55 -7.19 5.81 10.20
C TYR A 55 -8.58 6.20 9.69
N TYR A 56 -8.84 6.08 8.38
CA TYR A 56 -10.17 6.35 7.82
C TYR A 56 -11.25 5.39 8.36
N GLN A 57 -10.94 4.10 8.51
CA GLN A 57 -11.86 3.13 9.12
C GLN A 57 -12.25 3.57 10.54
N SER A 58 -11.27 3.97 11.35
CA SER A 58 -11.49 4.43 12.72
C SER A 58 -12.30 5.73 12.78
N LEU A 59 -12.07 6.67 11.87
CA LEU A 59 -12.87 7.90 11.77
C LEU A 59 -14.34 7.59 11.44
N VAL A 60 -14.58 6.68 10.49
CA VAL A 60 -15.94 6.25 10.13
C VAL A 60 -16.65 5.62 11.34
N GLU A 61 -15.98 4.74 12.10
CA GLU A 61 -16.54 4.18 13.34
C GLU A 61 -16.89 5.25 14.37
N LEU A 62 -16.04 6.26 14.54
CA LEU A 62 -16.28 7.36 15.49
C LEU A 62 -17.51 8.22 15.08
N THR A 63 -17.67 8.50 13.78
CA THR A 63 -18.82 9.26 13.27
C THR A 63 -20.16 8.53 13.43
N HIS A 64 -20.17 7.20 13.28
CA HIS A 64 -21.36 6.38 13.50
C HIS A 64 -21.80 6.39 14.98
N GLN A 65 -20.87 6.52 15.92
CA GLN A 65 -21.20 6.53 17.34
C GLN A 65 -21.80 7.86 17.84
N THR A 66 -21.59 8.96 17.11
CA THR A 66 -22.12 10.30 17.46
C THR A 66 -23.47 10.63 16.79
N THR A 67 -23.87 9.93 15.71
CA THR A 67 -25.06 10.30 14.91
C THR A 67 -26.28 9.40 15.06
N GLY A 68 -26.23 8.31 15.83
CA GLY A 68 -27.43 7.57 16.23
C GLY A 68 -28.29 6.97 15.10
N ALA A 69 -27.78 6.87 13.87
CA ALA A 69 -28.48 6.24 12.75
C ALA A 69 -28.12 4.75 12.67
N ALA A 70 -29.14 3.90 12.75
CA ALA A 70 -29.02 2.44 12.70
C ALA A 70 -28.32 1.93 11.41
N PRO A 71 -27.49 0.87 11.48
CA PRO A 71 -26.72 0.41 10.32
C PRO A 71 -27.61 -0.34 9.33
N ALA A 72 -27.58 0.07 8.06
CA ALA A 72 -27.87 -0.81 6.93
C ALA A 72 -26.62 -1.68 6.69
N SER A 73 -26.66 -2.92 7.18
CA SER A 73 -25.58 -3.90 7.03
C SER A 73 -25.20 -4.14 5.57
N PRO A 74 -23.91 -4.20 5.20
CA PRO A 74 -23.49 -4.86 3.97
C PRO A 74 -23.75 -6.36 4.15
N LEU A 75 -24.63 -6.90 3.31
CA LEU A 75 -24.91 -8.33 3.16
C LEU A 75 -23.58 -9.10 3.08
N LYS A 76 -23.19 -9.78 4.17
CA LYS A 76 -22.15 -10.80 4.13
C LYS A 76 -22.86 -12.13 3.91
N THR A 77 -22.74 -12.65 2.69
CA THR A 77 -23.25 -13.96 2.27
C THR A 77 -22.74 -15.05 3.21
N GLN A 78 -23.67 -15.69 3.90
CA GLN A 78 -23.47 -16.84 4.78
C GLN A 78 -23.62 -18.12 3.95
N PRO A 79 -22.66 -19.05 3.94
CA PRO A 79 -22.98 -20.45 3.76
C PRO A 79 -23.17 -21.03 5.16
N GLU A 80 -24.44 -21.17 5.57
CA GLU A 80 -24.83 -22.14 6.58
C GLU A 80 -24.44 -23.53 6.07
N MET A 81 -23.57 -24.23 6.80
CA MET A 81 -23.59 -25.68 6.83
C MET A 81 -23.69 -26.12 8.29
N GLN A 82 -24.94 -26.13 8.74
CA GLN A 82 -25.41 -26.85 9.92
C GLN A 82 -25.60 -28.31 9.53
N SER A 83 -24.91 -29.26 10.18
CA SER A 83 -25.51 -30.54 10.57
C SER A 83 -24.61 -31.35 11.50
N ARG A 84 -25.11 -31.45 12.74
CA ARG A 84 -25.05 -32.54 13.74
C ARG A 84 -23.76 -33.33 13.94
#